data_AF-A0A8S1HHR5-F1
#
_entry.id   AF-A0A8S1HHR5-F1
#
_cell.length_a   1.000
_cell.length_b   1.000
_cell.length_c   1.000
_cell.angle_alpha   90.00
_cell.angle_beta   90.00
_cell.angle_gamma   90.00
#
_symmetry.space_group_name_H-M   'P 1'
#
loop_
_entity.id
_entity.type
_entity.pdbx_description
1 polymer ?
#
loop_
_entity_poly.entity_id
_entity_poly.type
_entity_poly.pdbx_seq_one_letter_code
_entity_poly.pdbx_strand_id
1 'polypeptide(L)'
;MTLGSEAKNHGQRGLVLIEDLSNGKERFAVPVLLSPRQKVDPAVFDYFRYSPRIVDAKKIIQTQHSPSGTGFDCSCQGTCLDEFGCDCSSRVYGKDGRVSNVSVLMKATVRECSSSCACDLWCGNRVAQKGPCYPVEIFARDAKCGWGVRSSVDIPEGAFVGEYTGELINDDEAALRKDNTFLFETVIGMETYTIDAKFYGNYTRFINHSCEPNVKVANVCWDACQDQLVHMCLFSVKEIETGEELTIDYGDAWWINKKFPCLCESSSCRYRP
;
A
#
# COMPACT_ATOMS: atom_id res chain seq x y z
N MET A 1 -23.15 -22.97 39.40
CA MET A 1 -23.31 -21.63 38.79
C MET A 1 -22.13 -20.79 39.29
N THR A 2 -21.17 -20.34 38.51
CA THR A 2 -21.09 -20.15 37.06
C THR A 2 -19.60 -20.02 36.71
N LEU A 3 -19.22 -20.75 35.65
CA LEU A 3 -18.31 -20.35 34.57
C LEU A 3 -16.85 -20.07 34.96
N GLY A 4 -16.02 -21.09 34.70
CA GLY A 4 -14.58 -20.95 34.54
C GLY A 4 -14.26 -20.02 33.37
N SER A 5 -13.28 -19.17 33.59
CA SER A 5 -12.64 -18.34 32.57
C SER A 5 -11.86 -19.25 31.61
N GLU A 6 -12.42 -19.49 30.43
CA GLU A 6 -11.66 -20.02 29.30
C GLU A 6 -10.65 -18.97 28.86
N ALA A 7 -9.37 -19.26 29.07
CA ALA A 7 -8.27 -18.50 28.51
C ALA A 7 -8.40 -18.51 26.99
N LYS A 8 -8.57 -17.33 26.38
CA LYS A 8 -8.54 -17.16 24.93
C LYS A 8 -7.19 -17.71 24.40
N ASN A 9 -7.32 -18.73 23.58
CA ASN A 9 -6.26 -19.44 22.88
C ASN A 9 -5.26 -18.44 22.27
N HIS A 10 -4.02 -18.42 22.78
CA HIS A 10 -2.91 -17.78 22.08
C HIS A 10 -2.68 -18.57 20.78
N GLY A 11 -3.10 -18.01 19.65
CA GLY A 11 -2.99 -18.63 18.34
C GLY A 11 -1.57 -19.14 18.10
N GLN A 12 -1.44 -20.40 17.67
CA GLN A 12 -0.16 -21.01 17.31
C GLN A 12 0.60 -20.07 16.36
N ARG A 13 1.71 -19.51 16.84
CA ARG A 13 2.68 -18.77 16.01
C ARG A 13 3.04 -19.67 14.81
N GLY A 14 2.84 -19.16 13.59
CA GLY A 14 3.29 -19.85 12.38
C GLY A 14 4.78 -20.14 12.42
N LEU A 15 5.24 -21.12 11.64
CA LEU A 15 6.67 -21.40 11.51
C LEU A 15 7.29 -20.25 10.68
N VAL A 16 8.31 -19.59 11.21
CA VAL A 16 9.00 -18.50 10.49
C VAL A 16 9.78 -19.09 9.32
N LEU A 17 9.47 -18.64 8.09
CA LEU A 17 10.22 -18.96 6.87
C LEU A 17 11.29 -17.92 6.59
N ILE A 18 10.96 -16.64 6.76
CA ILE A 18 11.87 -15.49 6.59
C ILE A 18 11.64 -14.57 7.78
N GLU A 19 12.71 -14.19 8.49
CA GLU A 19 12.61 -13.29 9.65
C GLU A 19 12.26 -11.86 9.24
N ASP A 20 12.85 -11.37 8.14
CA ASP A 20 12.54 -10.07 7.56
C ASP A 20 12.76 -10.08 6.04
N LEU A 21 11.67 -10.13 5.27
CA LEU A 21 11.71 -10.08 3.81
C LEU A 21 12.21 -8.71 3.31
N SER A 22 12.01 -7.64 4.08
CA SER A 22 12.50 -6.31 3.71
C SER A 22 14.01 -6.18 3.82
N ASN A 23 14.64 -7.03 4.65
CA ASN A 23 16.06 -6.99 4.99
C ASN A 23 16.50 -5.60 5.50
N GLY A 24 15.78 -5.07 6.48
CA GLY A 24 16.03 -3.78 7.12
C GLY A 24 15.69 -2.55 6.28
N LYS A 25 15.00 -2.74 5.14
CA LYS A 25 14.58 -1.63 4.27
C LYS A 25 13.34 -0.91 4.77
N GLU A 26 12.51 -1.58 5.58
CA GLU A 26 11.40 -0.97 6.30
C GLU A 26 11.80 -0.61 7.73
N ARG A 27 10.97 0.18 8.41
CA ARG A 27 11.17 0.56 9.83
C ARG A 27 10.88 -0.59 10.81
N PHE A 28 10.34 -1.69 10.30
CA PHE A 28 9.99 -2.90 11.03
C PHE A 28 10.33 -4.12 10.18
N ALA A 29 10.59 -5.26 10.82
CA ALA A 29 10.77 -6.51 10.12
C ALA A 29 9.46 -6.95 9.47
N VAL A 30 9.54 -7.47 8.24
CA VAL A 30 8.40 -8.05 7.51
C VAL A 30 8.57 -9.59 7.49
N PRO A 31 8.18 -10.30 8.56
CA PRO A 31 8.35 -11.74 8.62
C PRO A 31 7.40 -12.46 7.65
N VAL A 32 7.85 -13.62 7.17
CA VAL A 32 7.04 -14.55 6.37
C VAL A 32 6.79 -15.80 7.19
N LEU A 33 5.52 -16.12 7.44
CA LEU A 33 5.09 -17.22 8.29
C LEU A 33 4.40 -18.32 7.49
N LEU A 34 4.91 -19.54 7.64
CA LEU A 34 4.27 -20.75 7.17
C LEU A 34 3.15 -21.19 8.13
N SER A 35 2.14 -21.82 7.55
CA SER A 35 1.09 -22.49 8.30
C SER A 35 1.38 -23.98 8.35
N PRO A 36 1.28 -24.63 9.54
CA PRO A 36 1.32 -26.08 9.62
C PRO A 36 0.15 -26.77 8.90
N ARG A 37 -0.94 -26.02 8.66
CA ARG A 37 -2.20 -26.55 8.07
C ARG A 37 -2.36 -26.17 6.61
N GLN A 38 -1.94 -24.97 6.23
CA GLN A 38 -2.10 -24.45 4.87
C GLN A 38 -0.83 -24.68 4.08
N LYS A 39 -0.96 -25.38 2.94
CA LYS A 39 0.14 -25.59 2.00
C LYS A 39 0.11 -24.48 0.97
N VAL A 40 1.08 -23.58 1.06
CA VAL A 40 1.30 -22.50 0.11
C VAL A 40 2.73 -22.61 -0.41
N ASP A 41 2.91 -22.42 -1.71
CA ASP A 41 4.22 -22.54 -2.37
C ASP A 41 5.15 -21.38 -1.94
N PRO A 42 6.29 -21.67 -1.28
CA PRO A 42 7.25 -20.65 -0.89
C PRO A 42 8.15 -20.17 -2.03
N ALA A 43 8.13 -20.82 -3.20
CA ALA A 43 9.05 -20.52 -4.30
C ALA A 43 8.97 -19.07 -4.80
N VAL A 44 7.86 -18.36 -4.52
CA VAL A 44 7.73 -16.93 -4.79
C VAL A 44 8.87 -16.10 -4.21
N PHE A 45 9.37 -16.47 -3.03
CA PHE A 45 10.42 -15.71 -2.35
C PHE A 45 11.82 -15.96 -2.94
N ASP A 46 12.01 -16.99 -3.78
CA ASP A 46 13.30 -17.27 -4.42
C ASP A 46 13.61 -16.24 -5.52
N TYR A 47 12.58 -15.83 -6.27
CA TYR A 47 12.71 -14.92 -7.41
C TYR A 47 12.19 -13.50 -7.14
N PHE A 48 11.38 -13.30 -6.10
CA PHE A 48 10.93 -11.96 -5.70
C PHE A 48 12.06 -11.15 -5.03
N ARG A 49 12.08 -9.85 -5.27
CA ARG A 49 13.06 -8.90 -4.71
C ARG A 49 12.35 -7.74 -4.03
N TYR A 50 12.58 -7.62 -2.73
CA TYR A 50 11.95 -6.58 -1.94
C TYR A 50 12.52 -5.18 -2.27
N SER A 51 11.66 -4.22 -2.55
CA SER A 51 11.94 -2.80 -2.78
C SER A 51 10.88 -1.95 -2.07
N PRO A 52 11.24 -1.09 -1.09
CA PRO A 52 10.29 -0.20 -0.41
C PRO A 52 9.87 1.01 -1.26
N ARG A 53 10.40 1.12 -2.48
CA ARG A 53 10.17 2.23 -3.42
C ARG A 53 9.97 1.68 -4.83
N ILE A 54 9.34 2.48 -5.68
CA ILE A 54 9.22 2.21 -7.11
C ILE A 54 10.61 2.00 -7.73
N VAL A 55 10.72 0.94 -8.55
CA VAL A 55 11.91 0.60 -9.31
C VAL A 55 11.79 1.21 -10.70
N ASP A 56 12.42 2.37 -10.88
CA ASP A 56 12.47 3.09 -12.15
C ASP A 56 13.74 2.75 -12.95
N ALA A 57 13.81 1.50 -13.44
CA ALA A 57 14.99 1.00 -14.15
C ALA A 57 15.27 1.75 -15.47
N LYS A 58 14.22 2.30 -16.08
CA LYS A 58 14.28 3.04 -17.35
C LYS A 58 14.39 4.55 -17.19
N LYS A 59 14.46 5.04 -15.94
CA LYS A 59 14.58 6.47 -15.61
C LYS A 59 13.40 7.31 -16.13
N ILE A 60 12.22 6.71 -16.24
CA ILE A 60 10.98 7.35 -16.71
C ILE A 60 10.69 8.60 -15.87
N ILE A 61 10.72 8.46 -14.54
CA ILE A 61 10.44 9.57 -13.61
C ILE A 61 11.53 10.64 -13.77
N GLN A 62 12.80 10.23 -13.80
CA GLN A 62 13.93 11.14 -13.92
C GLN A 62 13.89 11.97 -15.21
N THR A 63 13.46 11.38 -16.32
CA THR A 63 13.40 12.08 -17.63
C THR A 63 12.26 13.10 -17.72
N GLN A 64 11.23 12.99 -16.88
CA GLN A 64 10.06 13.87 -16.88
C GLN A 64 10.28 15.13 -16.01
N HIS A 65 11.38 15.22 -15.25
CA HIS A 65 11.73 16.43 -14.50
C HIS A 65 12.23 17.55 -15.43
N SER A 66 11.32 18.33 -16.02
CA SER A 66 11.67 19.61 -16.64
C SER A 66 11.94 20.67 -15.55
N PRO A 67 13.12 21.35 -15.56
CA PRO A 67 13.44 22.39 -14.57
C PRO A 67 12.63 23.68 -14.72
N SER A 68 11.79 23.79 -15.76
CA SER A 68 11.19 25.05 -16.22
C SER A 68 9.73 25.25 -15.81
N GLY A 69 9.15 24.37 -14.99
CA GLY A 69 7.79 24.53 -14.47
C GLY A 69 7.76 25.30 -13.14
N THR A 70 6.69 26.08 -12.92
CA THR A 70 6.34 26.57 -11.58
C THR A 70 6.10 25.37 -10.68
N GLY A 71 7.04 25.08 -9.79
CA GLY A 71 6.95 23.94 -8.88
C GLY A 71 5.80 24.07 -7.88
N PHE A 72 5.40 22.95 -7.30
CA PHE A 72 4.47 22.93 -6.18
C PHE A 72 5.26 22.86 -4.87
N ASP A 73 5.49 24.02 -4.27
CA ASP A 73 6.15 24.17 -2.97
C ASP A 73 5.45 25.20 -2.08
N CYS A 74 5.69 25.11 -0.78
CA CYS A 74 5.20 26.09 0.19
C CYS A 74 6.36 26.80 0.88
N SER A 75 6.11 28.04 1.30
CA SER A 75 7.03 28.83 2.13
C SER A 75 6.68 28.77 3.63
N CYS A 76 5.86 27.80 4.05
CA CYS A 76 5.46 27.63 5.45
C CYS A 76 6.66 27.32 6.34
N GLN A 77 6.71 27.90 7.54
CA GLN A 77 7.67 27.53 8.58
C GLN A 77 7.05 26.49 9.51
N GLY A 78 7.79 25.43 9.85
CA GLY A 78 7.31 24.38 10.73
C GLY A 78 6.42 23.36 10.00
N THR A 79 5.11 23.40 10.28
CA THR A 79 4.14 22.36 9.83
C THR A 79 3.00 22.93 8.99
N CYS A 80 2.48 22.11 8.07
CA CYS A 80 1.48 22.47 7.06
C CYS A 80 0.09 21.86 7.32
N LEU A 81 -0.33 21.75 8.57
CA LEU A 81 -1.67 21.29 8.93
C LEU A 81 -2.71 22.42 8.79
N ASP A 82 -4.00 22.06 8.77
CA ASP A 82 -5.14 22.94 8.43
C ASP A 82 -5.17 24.29 9.13
N GLU A 83 -4.64 24.37 10.35
CA GLU A 83 -4.55 25.61 11.14
C GLU A 83 -3.67 26.69 10.50
N PHE A 84 -2.83 26.33 9.51
CA PHE A 84 -1.79 27.20 8.94
C PHE A 84 -2.02 27.61 7.47
N GLY A 85 -3.09 27.13 6.82
CA GLY A 85 -3.48 27.58 5.48
C GLY A 85 -2.48 27.29 4.36
N CYS A 86 -1.79 26.14 4.42
CA CYS A 86 -0.77 25.77 3.42
C CYS A 86 -1.37 25.30 2.09
N ASP A 87 -0.91 25.86 0.97
CA ASP A 87 -1.36 25.50 -0.39
C ASP A 87 -1.01 24.07 -0.80
N CYS A 88 0.07 23.49 -0.25
CA CYS A 88 0.38 22.08 -0.48
C CYS A 88 -0.61 21.13 0.22
N SER A 89 -1.33 21.58 1.26
CA SER A 89 -2.13 20.69 2.10
C SER A 89 -3.48 20.40 1.45
N SER A 90 -3.74 19.12 1.15
CA SER A 90 -5.08 18.64 0.80
C SER A 90 -6.04 18.58 2.00
N ARG A 91 -5.58 18.94 3.20
CA ARG A 91 -6.39 18.98 4.43
C ARG A 91 -7.01 17.63 4.81
N VAL A 92 -6.25 16.57 4.54
CA VAL A 92 -6.68 15.19 4.82
C VAL A 92 -6.07 14.63 6.09
N TYR A 93 -4.82 15.02 6.39
CA TYR A 93 -4.08 14.51 7.54
C TYR A 93 -4.38 15.31 8.80
N GLY A 94 -4.75 14.60 9.86
CA GLY A 94 -4.85 15.13 11.22
C GLY A 94 -3.49 15.31 11.87
N LYS A 95 -3.48 15.86 13.09
CA LYS A 95 -2.27 16.11 13.89
C LYS A 95 -1.47 14.83 14.21
N ASP A 96 -2.13 13.68 14.17
CA ASP A 96 -1.55 12.36 14.40
C ASP A 96 -1.08 11.66 13.11
N GLY A 97 -1.12 12.35 11.97
CA GLY A 97 -0.70 11.81 10.67
C GLY A 97 -1.68 10.81 10.06
N ARG A 98 -2.91 10.71 10.60
CA ARG A 98 -3.98 9.87 10.03
C ARG A 98 -4.94 10.70 9.19
N VAL A 99 -5.57 10.05 8.23
CA VAL A 99 -6.64 10.65 7.43
C VAL A 99 -7.90 10.78 8.30
N SER A 100 -8.32 12.01 8.57
CA SER A 100 -9.44 12.27 9.49
C SER A 100 -10.80 11.90 8.88
N ASN A 101 -10.91 11.92 7.55
CA ASN A 101 -12.12 11.52 6.82
C ASN A 101 -11.72 10.68 5.60
N VAL A 102 -11.75 9.36 5.75
CA VAL A 102 -11.32 8.40 4.72
C VAL A 102 -12.15 8.48 3.43
N SER A 103 -13.36 9.06 3.46
CA SER A 103 -14.17 9.27 2.26
C SER A 103 -13.54 10.26 1.27
N VAL A 104 -12.63 11.14 1.74
CA VAL A 104 -11.92 12.12 0.89
C VAL A 104 -10.89 11.42 -0.01
N LEU A 105 -10.35 10.27 0.41
CA LEU A 105 -9.40 9.46 -0.38
C LEU A 105 -10.00 8.96 -1.70
N MET A 106 -11.33 9.02 -1.86
CA MET A 106 -12.03 8.67 -3.11
C MET A 106 -12.21 9.83 -4.08
N LYS A 107 -12.00 11.07 -3.64
CA LYS A 107 -12.50 12.25 -4.34
C LYS A 107 -11.41 13.03 -5.06
N ALA A 108 -10.18 12.97 -4.56
CA ALA A 108 -9.06 13.73 -5.11
C ALA A 108 -7.73 13.08 -4.76
N THR A 109 -6.71 13.38 -5.57
CA THR A 109 -5.31 13.10 -5.24
C THR A 109 -4.89 13.90 -4.01
N VAL A 110 -4.33 13.21 -3.02
CA VAL A 110 -3.72 13.84 -1.85
C VAL A 110 -2.37 14.42 -2.24
N ARG A 111 -2.16 15.69 -1.94
CA ARG A 111 -0.89 16.38 -2.14
C ARG A 111 -0.18 16.50 -0.81
N GLU A 112 1.04 15.97 -0.75
CA GLU A 112 1.95 16.16 0.36
C GLU A 112 2.97 17.27 0.04
N CYS A 113 3.62 17.79 1.07
CA CYS A 113 4.75 18.71 0.90
C CYS A 113 5.93 17.98 0.26
N SER A 114 6.56 18.62 -0.72
CA SER A 114 7.70 18.11 -1.46
C SER A 114 9.04 18.47 -0.81
N SER A 115 10.15 17.94 -1.34
CA SER A 115 11.50 18.33 -0.91
C SER A 115 11.83 19.80 -1.20
N SER A 116 11.09 20.46 -2.10
CA SER A 116 11.24 21.88 -2.40
C SER A 116 10.53 22.82 -1.42
N CYS A 117 9.66 22.29 -0.55
CA CYS A 117 8.97 23.09 0.45
C CYS A 117 9.91 23.54 1.58
N ALA A 118 9.69 24.75 2.11
CA ALA A 118 10.44 25.30 3.25
C ALA A 118 10.05 24.70 4.61
N CYS A 119 8.91 23.98 4.67
CA CYS A 119 8.43 23.36 5.90
C CYS A 119 9.31 22.20 6.37
N ASP A 120 9.21 21.85 7.65
CA ASP A 120 10.07 20.86 8.28
C ASP A 120 9.93 19.47 7.63
N LEU A 121 10.98 18.66 7.73
CA LEU A 121 10.94 17.23 7.34
C LEU A 121 9.92 16.44 8.18
N TRP A 122 9.59 16.94 9.37
CA TRP A 122 8.57 16.39 10.26
C TRP A 122 7.18 16.98 10.05
N CYS A 123 6.99 17.87 9.06
CA CYS A 123 5.71 18.47 8.70
C CYS A 123 4.58 17.43 8.65
N GLY A 124 3.41 17.79 9.20
CA GLY A 124 2.24 16.93 9.26
C GLY A 124 1.64 16.60 7.88
N ASN A 125 1.95 17.41 6.85
CA ASN A 125 1.59 17.13 5.46
C ASN A 125 2.66 16.28 4.73
N ARG A 126 3.38 15.43 5.47
CA ARG A 126 4.33 14.43 4.97
C ARG A 126 4.04 13.12 5.71
N VAL A 127 3.25 12.22 5.16
CA VAL A 127 2.83 10.97 5.81
C VAL A 127 3.33 9.76 5.00
N ALA A 128 2.81 9.58 3.79
CA ALA A 128 3.15 8.47 2.90
C ALA A 128 4.65 8.47 2.54
N GLN A 129 5.21 9.64 2.23
CA GLN A 129 6.64 9.76 1.86
C GLN A 129 7.61 9.36 2.99
N LYS A 130 7.14 9.31 4.25
CA LYS A 130 7.94 8.88 5.40
C LYS A 130 8.04 7.35 5.52
N GLY A 131 7.23 6.61 4.77
CA GLY A 131 7.18 5.15 4.81
C GLY A 131 6.26 4.61 5.91
N PRO A 132 5.91 3.32 5.83
CA PRO A 132 4.96 2.69 6.73
C PRO A 132 5.51 2.60 8.17
N CYS A 133 4.61 2.69 9.14
CA CYS A 133 4.97 2.66 10.57
C CYS A 133 4.23 1.58 11.36
N TYR A 134 3.30 0.84 10.74
CA TYR A 134 2.52 -0.21 11.38
C TYR A 134 3.08 -1.58 10.98
N PRO A 135 3.63 -2.37 11.93
CA PRO A 135 4.18 -3.68 11.62
C PRO A 135 3.15 -4.65 11.05
N VAL A 136 3.55 -5.36 10.00
CA VAL A 136 2.75 -6.38 9.31
C VAL A 136 3.54 -7.66 9.17
N GLU A 137 2.84 -8.77 8.94
CA GLU A 137 3.45 -10.06 8.61
C GLU A 137 2.79 -10.68 7.38
N ILE A 138 3.60 -11.35 6.56
CA ILE A 138 3.12 -12.17 5.44
C ILE A 138 2.84 -13.57 5.99
N PHE A 139 1.67 -14.12 5.73
CA PHE A 139 1.29 -15.44 6.24
C PHE A 139 0.72 -16.34 5.12
N ALA A 140 0.92 -17.65 5.27
CA ALA A 140 0.29 -18.65 4.41
C ALA A 140 -1.22 -18.69 4.70
N ARG A 141 -2.02 -17.99 3.88
CA ARG A 141 -3.46 -17.82 4.07
C ARG A 141 -4.21 -19.11 3.86
N ASP A 142 -4.15 -19.64 2.64
CA ASP A 142 -4.76 -20.91 2.25
C ASP A 142 -4.27 -21.34 0.86
N ALA A 143 -4.56 -22.59 0.48
CA ALA A 143 -4.10 -23.14 -0.80
C ALA A 143 -4.72 -22.49 -2.06
N LYS A 144 -5.82 -21.73 -1.91
CA LYS A 144 -6.54 -21.10 -3.04
C LYS A 144 -6.09 -19.66 -3.27
N CYS A 145 -5.90 -18.90 -2.19
CA CYS A 145 -5.49 -17.50 -2.22
C CYS A 145 -3.97 -17.33 -2.03
N GLY A 146 -3.29 -18.37 -1.54
CA GLY A 146 -1.84 -18.38 -1.38
C GLY A 146 -1.40 -17.57 -0.15
N TRP A 147 -0.56 -16.57 -0.40
CA TRP A 147 -0.01 -15.70 0.65
C TRP A 147 -0.98 -14.54 0.93
N GLY A 148 -1.04 -14.09 2.18
CA GLY A 148 -1.76 -12.89 2.59
C GLY A 148 -0.88 -12.01 3.47
N VAL A 149 -1.33 -10.79 3.75
CA VAL A 149 -0.71 -9.89 4.72
C VAL A 149 -1.70 -9.66 5.85
N ARG A 150 -1.24 -9.70 7.09
CA ARG A 150 -2.07 -9.33 8.25
C ARG A 150 -1.32 -8.39 9.17
N SER A 151 -2.08 -7.63 9.95
CA SER A 151 -1.49 -6.71 10.91
C SER A 151 -0.86 -7.45 12.08
N SER A 152 0.30 -6.99 12.57
CA SER A 152 0.93 -7.48 13.81
C SER A 152 0.58 -6.63 15.04
N VAL A 153 -0.15 -5.53 14.82
CA VAL A 153 -0.60 -4.58 15.84
C VAL A 153 -2.00 -4.10 15.51
N ASP A 154 -2.65 -3.37 16.41
CA ASP A 154 -3.88 -2.67 16.05
C ASP A 154 -3.54 -1.46 15.16
N ILE A 155 -4.25 -1.30 14.04
CA ILE A 155 -4.09 -0.17 13.12
C ILE A 155 -5.35 0.69 13.18
N PRO A 156 -5.26 1.95 13.65
CA PRO A 156 -6.41 2.86 13.68
C PRO A 156 -6.95 3.17 12.28
N GLU A 157 -8.20 3.57 12.17
CA GLU A 157 -8.77 4.12 10.93
C GLU A 157 -7.97 5.34 10.43
N GLY A 158 -7.80 5.44 9.11
CA GLY A 158 -7.11 6.53 8.43
C GLY A 158 -5.59 6.44 8.46
N ALA A 159 -5.03 5.37 9.02
CA ALA A 159 -3.59 5.16 9.11
C ALA A 159 -2.98 4.82 7.73
N PHE A 160 -1.78 5.33 7.46
CA PHE A 160 -0.99 4.93 6.30
C PHE A 160 -0.40 3.52 6.52
N VAL A 161 -0.79 2.59 5.65
CA VAL A 161 -0.42 1.17 5.71
C VAL A 161 0.81 0.87 4.87
N GLY A 162 1.01 1.54 3.74
CA GLY A 162 2.16 1.33 2.84
C GLY A 162 1.91 1.86 1.43
N GLU A 163 2.91 1.80 0.57
CA GLU A 163 2.79 2.15 -0.86
C GLU A 163 2.79 0.87 -1.70
N TYR A 164 1.99 0.79 -2.76
CA TYR A 164 2.11 -0.28 -3.75
C TYR A 164 3.32 -0.03 -4.64
N THR A 165 4.36 -0.84 -4.46
CA THR A 165 5.64 -0.67 -5.17
C THR A 165 5.94 -1.82 -6.11
N GLY A 166 6.70 -1.53 -7.14
CA GLY A 166 7.12 -2.50 -8.16
C GLY A 166 7.99 -1.86 -9.23
N GLU A 167 8.20 -2.59 -10.32
CA GLU A 167 8.85 -2.09 -11.53
C GLU A 167 7.92 -1.13 -12.27
N LEU A 168 8.38 0.09 -12.54
CA LEU A 168 7.62 1.05 -13.36
C LEU A 168 7.83 0.73 -14.85
N ILE A 169 6.74 0.45 -15.55
CA ILE A 169 6.73 0.09 -16.97
C ILE A 169 5.69 0.91 -17.73
N ASN A 170 5.86 1.03 -19.05
CA ASN A 170 4.87 1.67 -19.91
C ASN A 170 3.77 0.69 -20.36
N ASP A 171 2.74 1.21 -21.02
CA ASP A 171 1.58 0.44 -21.46
C ASP A 171 1.93 -0.66 -22.48
N ASP A 172 2.88 -0.41 -23.38
CA ASP A 172 3.35 -1.41 -24.36
C ASP A 172 3.95 -2.63 -23.65
N GLU A 173 4.75 -2.40 -22.61
CA GLU A 173 5.32 -3.47 -21.81
C GLU A 173 4.27 -4.20 -20.99
N ALA A 174 3.32 -3.48 -20.38
CA ALA A 174 2.23 -4.06 -19.61
C ALA A 174 1.39 -5.00 -20.48
N ALA A 175 1.09 -4.61 -21.73
CA ALA A 175 0.36 -5.43 -22.69
C ALA A 175 1.09 -6.72 -23.08
N LEU A 176 2.42 -6.75 -22.99
CA LEU A 176 3.25 -7.93 -23.26
C LEU A 176 3.39 -8.87 -22.05
N ARG A 177 3.00 -8.45 -20.84
CA ARG A 177 3.05 -9.30 -19.65
C ARG A 177 2.00 -10.40 -19.74
N LYS A 178 2.46 -11.66 -19.83
CA LYS A 178 1.57 -12.84 -19.81
C LYS A 178 0.81 -13.00 -18.48
N ASP A 179 1.39 -12.48 -17.41
CA ASP A 179 0.86 -12.55 -16.06
C ASP A 179 0.58 -11.14 -15.59
N ASN A 180 -0.71 -10.78 -15.59
CA ASN A 180 -1.22 -9.47 -15.18
C ASN A 180 -1.81 -9.51 -13.77
N THR A 181 -1.30 -10.37 -12.89
CA THR A 181 -1.81 -10.52 -11.52
C THR A 181 -1.40 -9.36 -10.62
N PHE A 182 -0.20 -8.82 -10.83
CA PHE A 182 0.46 -7.85 -9.95
C PHE A 182 0.63 -6.48 -10.60
N LEU A 183 -0.26 -6.12 -11.53
CA LEU A 183 -0.21 -4.84 -12.23
C LEU A 183 -1.13 -3.83 -11.53
N PHE A 184 -0.61 -2.62 -11.32
CA PHE A 184 -1.37 -1.49 -10.79
C PHE A 184 -1.11 -0.26 -11.66
N GLU A 185 -2.16 0.31 -12.25
CA GLU A 185 -2.03 1.50 -13.11
C GLU A 185 -1.73 2.75 -12.27
N THR A 186 -0.88 3.62 -12.80
CA THR A 186 -0.55 4.93 -12.25
C THR A 186 -0.39 5.95 -13.38
N VAL A 187 -0.17 7.22 -13.04
CA VAL A 187 0.08 8.29 -14.01
C VAL A 187 1.29 9.12 -13.62
N ILE A 188 2.00 9.62 -14.62
CA ILE A 188 3.03 10.65 -14.51
C ILE A 188 2.61 11.80 -15.42
N GLY A 189 2.30 12.96 -14.82
CA GLY A 189 1.70 14.07 -15.56
C GLY A 189 0.36 13.66 -16.19
N MET A 190 0.31 13.56 -17.51
CA MET A 190 -0.88 13.15 -18.28
C MET A 190 -0.77 11.74 -18.89
N GLU A 191 0.37 11.06 -18.71
CA GLU A 191 0.64 9.76 -19.30
C GLU A 191 0.37 8.64 -18.29
N THR A 192 -0.20 7.54 -18.77
CA THR A 192 -0.43 6.32 -17.99
C THR A 192 0.82 5.45 -17.98
N TYR A 193 1.07 4.86 -16.83
CA TYR A 193 2.12 3.88 -16.59
C TYR A 193 1.56 2.75 -15.73
N THR A 194 2.32 1.67 -15.60
CA THR A 194 1.96 0.52 -14.76
C THR A 194 3.08 0.20 -13.78
N ILE A 195 2.71 -0.09 -12.53
CA ILE A 195 3.57 -0.66 -11.50
C ILE A 195 3.40 -2.18 -11.55
N ASP A 196 4.43 -2.90 -11.97
CA ASP A 196 4.45 -4.37 -11.98
C ASP A 196 5.19 -4.90 -10.74
N ALA A 197 4.42 -5.46 -9.80
CA ALA A 197 4.96 -6.04 -8.58
C ALA A 197 5.34 -7.52 -8.70
N LYS A 198 5.43 -8.10 -9.90
CA LYS A 198 5.71 -9.54 -10.09
C LYS A 198 7.07 -9.95 -9.53
N PHE A 199 8.13 -9.24 -9.88
CA PHE A 199 9.52 -9.58 -9.51
C PHE A 199 10.13 -8.61 -8.49
N TYR A 200 9.71 -7.35 -8.51
CA TYR A 200 10.16 -6.31 -7.60
C TYR A 200 8.96 -5.70 -6.90
N GLY A 201 9.07 -5.29 -5.64
CA GLY A 201 7.99 -4.63 -4.90
C GLY A 201 8.15 -4.81 -3.40
N ASN A 202 7.15 -4.50 -2.59
CA ASN A 202 7.19 -4.69 -1.15
C ASN A 202 6.11 -5.67 -0.67
N TYR A 203 5.75 -5.67 0.62
CA TYR A 203 4.72 -6.56 1.15
C TYR A 203 3.33 -6.33 0.56
N THR A 204 3.01 -5.14 0.03
CA THR A 204 1.65 -4.82 -0.41
C THR A 204 1.22 -5.64 -1.62
N ARG A 205 2.16 -6.20 -2.39
CA ARG A 205 1.85 -7.14 -3.49
C ARG A 205 1.14 -8.42 -3.03
N PHE A 206 1.28 -8.76 -1.75
CA PHE A 206 0.70 -9.96 -1.14
C PHE A 206 -0.64 -9.68 -0.43
N ILE A 207 -1.11 -8.43 -0.45
CA ILE A 207 -2.43 -8.05 0.08
C ILE A 207 -3.49 -8.59 -0.86
N ASN A 208 -4.43 -9.37 -0.32
CA ASN A 208 -5.49 -10.01 -1.09
C ASN A 208 -6.68 -9.09 -1.35
N HIS A 209 -7.57 -9.55 -2.22
CA HIS A 209 -8.83 -8.91 -2.48
C HIS A 209 -9.88 -9.19 -1.40
N SER A 210 -10.67 -8.17 -1.06
CA SER A 210 -12.00 -8.32 -0.44
C SER A 210 -13.02 -7.39 -1.10
N CYS A 211 -14.27 -7.84 -1.21
CA CYS A 211 -15.40 -6.99 -1.61
C CYS A 211 -15.86 -6.06 -0.47
N GLU A 212 -15.45 -6.34 0.76
CA GLU A 212 -15.60 -5.47 1.94
C GLU A 212 -14.20 -5.23 2.55
N PRO A 213 -13.35 -4.45 1.86
CA PRO A 213 -11.95 -4.29 2.26
C PRO A 213 -11.82 -3.42 3.50
N ASN A 214 -10.74 -3.64 4.25
CA ASN A 214 -10.36 -2.84 5.41
C ASN A 214 -9.24 -1.82 5.09
N VAL A 215 -8.63 -1.94 3.92
CA VAL A 215 -7.64 -1.02 3.38
C VAL A 215 -8.09 -0.50 2.02
N LYS A 216 -7.70 0.73 1.69
CA LYS A 216 -8.02 1.36 0.43
C LYS A 216 -6.80 2.01 -0.20
N VAL A 217 -6.72 1.94 -1.53
CA VAL A 217 -5.71 2.65 -2.32
C VAL A 217 -6.17 4.08 -2.58
N ALA A 218 -5.28 5.03 -2.36
CA ALA A 218 -5.45 6.45 -2.58
C ALA A 218 -4.28 7.00 -3.38
N ASN A 219 -4.58 7.96 -4.26
CA ASN A 219 -3.58 8.65 -5.05
C ASN A 219 -2.88 9.70 -4.19
N VAL A 220 -1.55 9.63 -4.09
CA VAL A 220 -0.75 10.61 -3.34
C VAL A 220 0.40 11.13 -4.22
N CYS A 221 0.67 12.43 -4.17
CA CYS A 221 1.83 13.03 -4.85
C CYS A 221 2.64 13.87 -3.86
N TRP A 222 3.96 13.80 -3.95
CA TRP A 222 4.88 14.63 -3.17
C TRP A 222 6.07 15.16 -3.99
N ASP A 223 6.07 14.98 -5.31
CA ASP A 223 7.08 15.60 -6.16
C ASP A 223 6.77 17.09 -6.37
N ALA A 224 7.83 17.89 -6.50
CA ALA A 224 7.69 19.32 -6.73
C ALA A 224 7.41 19.65 -8.21
N CYS A 225 7.57 18.70 -9.13
CA CYS A 225 7.40 18.90 -10.57
C CYS A 225 5.93 18.85 -11.01
N GLN A 226 5.66 19.40 -12.20
CA GLN A 226 4.34 19.35 -12.82
C GLN A 226 3.97 17.93 -13.24
N ASP A 227 4.92 17.21 -13.85
CA ASP A 227 4.80 15.80 -14.23
C ASP A 227 5.22 14.90 -13.06
N GLN A 228 4.46 15.00 -11.97
CA GLN A 228 4.67 14.22 -10.75
C GLN A 228 4.16 12.78 -10.92
N LEU A 229 4.84 11.83 -10.29
CA LEU A 229 4.32 10.48 -10.15
C LEU A 229 3.15 10.48 -9.16
N VAL A 230 2.08 9.78 -9.51
CA VAL A 230 1.01 9.46 -8.57
C VAL A 230 1.35 8.16 -7.84
N HIS A 231 1.65 8.24 -6.56
CA HIS A 231 1.93 7.08 -5.74
C HIS A 231 0.63 6.39 -5.29
N MET A 232 0.58 5.07 -5.45
CA MET A 232 -0.55 4.23 -5.05
C MET A 232 -0.43 3.88 -3.56
N CYS A 233 -0.97 4.72 -2.68
CA CYS A 233 -0.79 4.60 -1.24
C CYS A 233 -1.99 3.93 -0.57
N LEU A 234 -1.72 3.02 0.36
CA LEU A 234 -2.71 2.24 1.08
C LEU A 234 -3.00 2.88 2.43
N PHE A 235 -4.28 3.09 2.74
CA PHE A 235 -4.77 3.62 4.01
C PHE A 235 -5.86 2.73 4.60
N SER A 236 -5.88 2.55 5.91
CA SER A 236 -6.98 1.84 6.59
C SER A 236 -8.27 2.67 6.51
N VAL A 237 -9.40 2.01 6.25
CA VAL A 237 -10.74 2.65 6.18
C VAL A 237 -11.64 2.31 7.36
N LYS A 238 -11.11 1.54 8.29
CA LYS A 238 -11.67 1.23 9.61
C LYS A 238 -10.51 0.82 10.52
N GLU A 239 -10.79 0.65 11.81
CA GLU A 239 -9.86 -0.01 12.71
C GLU A 239 -9.60 -1.45 12.25
N ILE A 240 -8.34 -1.88 12.32
CA ILE A 240 -7.88 -3.22 11.95
C ILE A 240 -7.25 -3.84 13.19
N GLU A 241 -7.77 -4.97 13.62
CA GLU A 241 -7.28 -5.65 14.82
C GLU A 241 -5.97 -6.40 14.54
N THR A 242 -5.17 -6.58 15.58
CA THR A 242 -3.99 -7.45 15.54
C THR A 242 -4.35 -8.85 15.00
N GLY A 243 -3.69 -9.28 13.93
CA GLY A 243 -3.92 -10.55 13.26
C GLY A 243 -4.99 -10.54 12.16
N GLU A 244 -5.70 -9.43 11.96
CA GLU A 244 -6.67 -9.27 10.86
C GLU A 244 -5.94 -9.14 9.52
N GLU A 245 -6.43 -9.87 8.51
CA GLU A 245 -5.89 -9.82 7.14
C GLU A 245 -6.16 -8.44 6.51
N LEU A 246 -5.13 -7.82 5.96
CA LEU A 246 -5.24 -6.60 5.17
C LEU A 246 -5.78 -6.98 3.79
N THR A 247 -6.82 -6.29 3.34
CA THR A 247 -7.45 -6.53 2.04
C THR A 247 -7.83 -5.23 1.35
N ILE A 248 -7.76 -5.24 0.02
CA ILE A 248 -8.17 -4.12 -0.84
C ILE A 248 -9.23 -4.57 -1.86
N ASP A 249 -9.94 -3.62 -2.46
CA ASP A 249 -10.73 -3.91 -3.64
C ASP A 249 -9.82 -3.87 -4.89
N TYR A 250 -9.78 -4.95 -5.67
CA TYR A 250 -8.97 -5.01 -6.91
C TYR A 250 -9.66 -4.30 -8.08
N GLY A 251 -10.95 -4.01 -7.94
CA GLY A 251 -11.72 -3.32 -8.97
C GLY A 251 -12.18 -4.21 -10.12
N ASP A 252 -13.21 -3.75 -10.82
CA ASP A 252 -13.91 -4.52 -11.85
C ASP A 252 -13.00 -4.83 -13.04
N ALA A 253 -12.11 -3.89 -13.42
CA ALA A 253 -11.16 -4.08 -14.51
C ALA A 253 -10.24 -5.29 -14.29
N TRP A 254 -9.81 -5.53 -13.04
CA TRP A 254 -9.02 -6.71 -12.71
C TRP A 254 -9.87 -7.98 -12.80
N TRP A 255 -11.07 -7.97 -12.20
CA TRP A 255 -11.94 -9.15 -12.12
C TRP A 255 -12.49 -9.61 -13.48
N ILE A 256 -12.81 -8.69 -14.40
CA ILE A 256 -13.27 -9.02 -15.75
C ILE A 256 -12.22 -9.85 -16.52
N ASN A 257 -10.93 -9.69 -16.19
CA ASN A 257 -9.84 -10.40 -16.84
C ASN A 257 -9.47 -11.73 -16.15
N LYS A 258 -10.11 -12.10 -15.03
CA LYS A 258 -9.81 -13.35 -14.31
C LYS A 258 -10.89 -14.40 -14.51
N LYS A 259 -10.44 -15.66 -14.53
CA LYS A 259 -11.28 -16.85 -14.79
C LYS A 259 -11.51 -17.70 -13.54
N PHE A 260 -11.41 -17.10 -12.36
CA PHE A 260 -11.65 -17.76 -11.08
C PHE A 260 -12.54 -16.86 -10.19
N PRO A 261 -13.35 -17.45 -9.30
CA PRO A 261 -14.24 -16.69 -8.45
C PRO A 261 -13.50 -16.02 -7.29
N CYS A 262 -14.10 -14.96 -6.74
CA CYS A 262 -13.63 -14.34 -5.51
C CYS A 262 -13.89 -15.23 -4.28
N LEU A 263 -12.88 -15.31 -3.41
CA LEU A 263 -12.86 -16.11 -2.18
C LEU A 263 -12.72 -15.24 -0.92
N CYS A 264 -13.24 -14.01 -0.96
CA CYS A 264 -13.17 -13.08 0.18
C CYS A 264 -14.18 -13.39 1.30
N GLU A 265 -15.10 -14.34 1.09
CA GLU A 265 -16.11 -14.80 2.04
C GLU A 265 -17.14 -13.75 2.50
N SER A 266 -16.98 -12.48 2.12
CA SER A 266 -17.96 -11.42 2.36
C SER A 266 -19.37 -11.82 1.91
N SER A 267 -20.37 -11.49 2.74
CA SER A 267 -21.79 -11.62 2.39
C SER A 267 -22.18 -10.76 1.18
N SER A 268 -21.46 -9.67 0.96
CA SER A 268 -21.67 -8.68 -0.09
C SER A 268 -20.75 -8.92 -1.31
N CYS A 269 -20.19 -10.13 -1.46
CA CYS A 269 -19.23 -10.45 -2.51
C CYS A 269 -19.82 -10.25 -3.93
N ARG A 270 -19.12 -9.46 -4.75
CA ARG A 270 -19.54 -9.05 -6.10
C ARG A 270 -19.12 -10.04 -7.20
N TYR A 271 -18.19 -10.94 -6.90
CA TYR A 271 -17.55 -11.83 -7.89
C TYR A 271 -17.66 -13.31 -7.50
N ARG A 272 -18.80 -13.70 -6.91
CA ARG A 272 -19.13 -15.11 -6.68
C ARG A 272 -19.39 -15.84 -8.03
N PRO A 273 -19.26 -17.18 -8.07
CA PRO A 273 -19.67 -17.97 -9.22
C PRO A 273 -21.14 -17.75 -9.62
#